data_AF-A0A9W9GUU2-F1
#
_entry.id   AF-A0A9W9GUU2-F1
#
_cell.length_a   1.000
_cell.length_b   1.000
_cell.length_c   1.000
_cell.angle_alpha   90.00
_cell.angle_beta   90.00
_cell.angle_gamma   90.00
#
_symmetry.space_group_name_H-M   'P 1'
#
loop_
_entity.id
_entity.type
_entity.pdbx_description
1 polymer ?
#
loop_
_entity_poly.entity_id
_entity_poly.type
_entity_poly.pdbx_seq_one_letter_code
_entity_poly.pdbx_strand_id
1 'polypeptide(L)'
;MTTQISILVYKGVPVDFTKYRHTALHAQYPTGESDWLHVVGAHPFFKFQKDSQNPSSEPPIASIPVSTAPESVSKFVIHMACASTPVRNRNRDRDWNCQNWVGEALAELVKVGCLTEEERRLAIGEMVEIILEAELEDDYLICM
;
A
#
# COMPACT_ATOMS: atom_id res chain seq x y z
N MET A 1 -1.76 -4.80 -24.15
CA MET A 1 -2.32 -4.46 -22.81
C MET A 1 -1.15 -4.04 -21.94
N THR A 2 -1.37 -3.11 -21.03
CA THR A 2 -0.35 -2.49 -20.16
C THR A 2 -0.60 -2.87 -18.70
N THR A 3 0.43 -2.76 -17.85
CA THR A 3 0.31 -3.08 -16.42
C THR A 3 -0.47 -1.97 -15.72
N GLN A 4 -1.50 -2.31 -14.95
CA GLN A 4 -2.27 -1.35 -14.15
C GLN A 4 -1.78 -1.39 -12.70
N ILE A 5 -1.55 -0.22 -12.11
CA ILE A 5 -1.18 -0.06 -10.70
C ILE A 5 -2.36 0.54 -9.94
N SER A 6 -2.75 -0.11 -8.84
CA SER A 6 -3.74 0.41 -7.90
C SER A 6 -3.26 0.32 -6.45
N ILE A 7 -3.79 1.20 -5.59
CA ILE A 7 -3.72 1.02 -4.13
C ILE A 7 -4.95 0.23 -3.71
N LEU A 8 -4.76 -0.78 -2.88
CA LEU A 8 -5.83 -1.49 -2.21
C LEU A 8 -5.90 -1.07 -0.75
N VAL A 9 -7.10 -0.74 -0.28
CA VAL A 9 -7.38 -0.46 1.13
C VAL A 9 -8.28 -1.55 1.68
N TYR A 10 -7.90 -2.15 2.79
CA TYR A 10 -8.63 -3.19 3.48
C TYR A 10 -9.10 -2.69 4.84
N LYS A 11 -10.25 -3.20 5.28
CA LYS A 11 -10.81 -2.93 6.59
C LYS A 11 -9.86 -3.41 7.71
N GLY A 12 -9.76 -2.67 8.80
CA GLY A 12 -9.08 -3.15 10.00
C GLY A 12 -9.84 -4.30 10.65
N VAL A 13 -9.12 -5.34 11.10
CA VAL A 13 -9.69 -6.52 11.77
C VAL A 13 -8.89 -6.78 13.06
N PRO A 14 -9.54 -7.00 14.22
CA PRO A 14 -10.99 -7.09 14.44
C PRO A 14 -11.74 -5.75 14.55
N VAL A 15 -11.01 -4.64 14.67
CA VAL A 15 -11.58 -3.29 14.81
C VAL A 15 -11.08 -2.41 13.66
N ASP A 16 -11.98 -1.63 13.08
CA ASP A 16 -11.70 -0.80 11.91
C ASP A 16 -11.29 0.62 12.31
N PHE A 17 -10.11 0.73 12.94
CA PHE A 17 -9.48 2.02 13.19
C PHE A 17 -8.57 2.45 12.06
N THR A 18 -8.40 3.76 11.89
CA THR A 18 -7.55 4.39 10.87
C THR A 18 -6.18 3.72 10.76
N LYS A 19 -5.48 3.52 11.89
CA LYS A 19 -4.13 2.91 11.93
C LYS A 19 -4.09 1.40 11.67
N TYR A 20 -5.23 0.73 11.72
CA TYR A 20 -5.36 -0.73 11.53
C TYR A 20 -5.85 -1.09 10.13
N ARG A 21 -6.30 -0.14 9.32
CA ARG A 21 -6.58 -0.39 7.90
C ARG A 21 -5.30 -0.78 7.19
N HIS A 22 -5.35 -1.94 6.53
CA HIS A 22 -4.21 -2.45 5.79
C HIS A 22 -4.22 -1.89 4.37
N THR A 23 -3.04 -1.51 3.88
CA THR A 23 -2.88 -1.01 2.51
C THR A 23 -1.84 -1.81 1.75
N ALA A 24 -2.09 -2.00 0.46
CA ALA A 24 -1.20 -2.70 -0.45
C ALA A 24 -1.15 -1.97 -1.81
N LEU A 25 -0.08 -2.20 -2.57
CA LEU A 25 -0.08 -1.95 -4.00
C LEU A 25 -0.51 -3.22 -4.72
N HIS A 26 -1.27 -3.06 -5.79
CA HIS A 26 -1.69 -4.13 -6.67
C HIS A 26 -1.25 -3.83 -8.09
N ALA A 27 -0.50 -4.76 -8.68
CA ALA A 27 -0.04 -4.69 -10.06
C ALA A 27 -0.76 -5.76 -10.88
N GLN A 28 -1.65 -5.34 -11.78
CA GLN A 28 -2.35 -6.24 -12.69
C GLN A 28 -1.63 -6.25 -14.04
N TYR A 29 -1.13 -7.41 -14.45
CA TYR A 29 -0.31 -7.55 -15.66
C TYR A 29 -1.17 -7.89 -16.90
N PRO A 30 -0.67 -7.57 -18.10
CA PRO A 30 -1.31 -7.92 -19.37
C PRO A 30 -1.62 -9.40 -19.57
N THR A 31 -0.86 -10.27 -18.90
CA THR A 31 -0.98 -11.73 -18.95
C THR A 31 -2.13 -12.27 -18.10
N GLY A 32 -2.82 -11.41 -17.34
CA GLY A 32 -3.85 -11.79 -16.36
C GLY A 32 -3.27 -12.16 -14.99
N GLU A 33 -1.95 -12.24 -14.85
CA GLU A 33 -1.29 -12.38 -13.55
C GLU A 33 -1.46 -11.09 -12.72
N SER A 34 -1.35 -11.20 -11.40
CA SER A 34 -1.34 -10.05 -10.52
C SER A 34 -0.38 -10.26 -9.35
N ASP A 35 0.15 -9.16 -8.82
CA ASP A 35 0.95 -9.15 -7.59
C ASP A 35 0.34 -8.17 -6.58
N TRP A 36 0.22 -8.63 -5.34
CA TRP A 36 0.00 -7.81 -4.16
C TRP A 36 1.35 -7.53 -3.53
N LEU A 37 1.72 -6.26 -3.46
CA LEU A 37 2.99 -5.79 -2.94
C LEU A 37 2.68 -4.96 -1.70
N HIS A 38 3.14 -5.42 -0.54
CA HIS A 38 2.75 -4.80 0.73
C HIS A 38 3.79 -5.04 1.82
N VAL A 39 3.59 -4.42 2.97
CA VAL A 39 4.34 -4.71 4.18
C VAL A 39 3.45 -5.38 5.20
N VAL A 40 3.93 -6.49 5.75
CA VAL A 40 3.23 -7.31 6.75
C VAL A 40 3.95 -7.28 8.09
N GLY A 41 3.25 -7.71 9.13
CA GLY A 41 3.75 -7.76 10.50
C GLY A 41 3.31 -6.56 11.32
N ALA A 42 3.98 -6.36 12.44
CA ALA A 42 3.77 -5.23 13.34
C ALA A 42 5.12 -4.68 13.77
N HIS A 43 5.17 -3.41 14.17
CA HIS A 43 6.39 -2.80 14.68
C HIS A 43 6.98 -3.61 15.86
N PRO A 44 8.30 -3.87 15.93
CA PRO A 44 9.38 -3.50 14.99
C PRO A 44 9.77 -4.64 14.01
N PHE A 45 8.84 -5.48 13.60
CA PHE A 45 9.07 -6.69 12.80
C PHE A 45 8.42 -6.64 11.42
N PHE A 46 8.22 -5.45 10.86
CA PHE A 46 7.67 -5.32 9.51
C PHE A 46 8.57 -5.98 8.47
N LYS A 47 7.95 -6.56 7.43
CA LYS A 47 8.64 -7.15 6.28
C LYS A 47 7.88 -6.83 5.00
N PHE A 48 8.62 -6.54 3.94
CA PHE A 48 8.06 -6.49 2.59
C PHE A 48 7.69 -7.92 2.13
N GLN A 49 6.55 -8.04 1.49
CA GLN A 49 6.03 -9.28 0.94
C GLN A 49 5.38 -9.05 -0.43
N LYS A 50 5.46 -10.08 -1.28
CA LYS A 50 4.79 -10.15 -2.58
C LYS A 50 3.96 -11.42 -2.63
N ASP A 51 2.66 -11.27 -2.84
CA ASP A 51 1.74 -12.40 -3.04
C ASP A 51 1.20 -12.39 -4.47
N SER A 52 1.07 -13.57 -5.09
CA SER A 52 0.46 -13.71 -6.42
C SER A 52 -1.07 -13.86 -6.39
N GLN A 53 -1.66 -13.80 -5.19
CA GLN A 53 -3.09 -13.91 -4.92
C GLN A 53 -3.42 -12.94 -3.77
N ASN A 54 -4.69 -12.53 -3.66
CA ASN A 54 -5.13 -11.68 -2.55
C ASN A 54 -4.81 -12.37 -1.21
N PRO A 55 -3.94 -11.77 -0.37
CA PRO A 55 -3.54 -12.38 0.89
C PRO A 55 -4.59 -12.22 1.99
N SER A 56 -5.63 -11.41 1.76
CA SER A 56 -6.76 -11.23 2.67
C SER A 56 -7.91 -12.17 2.33
N SER A 57 -8.56 -12.73 3.35
CA SER A 57 -9.83 -13.46 3.19
C SER A 57 -10.98 -12.53 2.79
N GLU A 58 -10.91 -11.27 3.19
CA GLU A 58 -11.87 -10.22 2.86
C GLU A 58 -11.42 -9.43 1.63
N PRO A 59 -12.35 -9.00 0.76
CA PRO A 59 -12.04 -8.10 -0.34
C PRO A 59 -11.59 -6.72 0.18
N PRO A 60 -10.83 -5.96 -0.63
CA PRO A 60 -10.54 -4.57 -0.30
C PRO A 60 -11.84 -3.76 -0.26
N ILE A 61 -11.92 -2.81 0.67
CA ILE A 61 -13.03 -1.85 0.76
C ILE A 61 -12.92 -0.77 -0.33
N ALA A 62 -11.71 -0.55 -0.85
CA ALA A 62 -11.46 0.34 -1.98
C ALA A 62 -10.28 -0.14 -2.82
N SER A 63 -10.36 0.13 -4.13
CA SER A 63 -9.27 -0.02 -5.08
C SER A 63 -9.09 1.28 -5.83
N ILE A 64 -8.02 2.00 -5.53
CA ILE A 64 -7.72 3.33 -6.06
C ILE A 64 -6.81 3.17 -7.28
N PRO A 65 -7.27 3.47 -8.50
CA PRO A 65 -6.42 3.44 -9.68
C PRO A 65 -5.32 4.49 -9.56
N VAL A 66 -4.06 4.11 -9.75
CA VAL A 66 -2.92 5.05 -9.69
C VAL A 66 -2.45 5.40 -11.09
N SER A 67 -2.09 4.39 -11.88
CA SER A 67 -1.55 4.61 -13.22
C SER A 67 -1.68 3.37 -14.09
N THR A 68 -1.44 3.59 -15.38
CA THR A 68 -1.14 2.54 -16.34
C THR A 68 0.35 2.64 -16.69
N ALA A 69 1.13 1.65 -16.28
CA ALA A 69 2.58 1.68 -16.46
C ALA A 69 2.96 1.68 -17.96
N PRO A 70 3.97 2.46 -18.37
CA PRO A 70 4.51 2.41 -19.73
C PRO A 70 5.01 1.00 -20.08
N GLU A 71 4.91 0.59 -21.36
CA GLU A 71 5.35 -0.73 -21.82
C GLU A 71 6.84 -1.01 -21.57
N SER A 72 7.66 0.03 -21.44
CA SER A 72 9.08 -0.07 -21.09
C SER A 72 9.32 -0.51 -19.64
N VAL A 73 8.32 -0.39 -18.76
CA VAL A 73 8.42 -0.76 -17.34
C VAL A 73 7.96 -2.19 -17.14
N SER A 74 8.90 -3.10 -16.90
CA SER A 74 8.60 -4.52 -16.74
C SER A 74 8.11 -4.86 -15.33
N LYS A 75 7.45 -6.03 -15.21
CA LYS A 75 7.09 -6.66 -13.92
C LYS A 75 8.27 -6.71 -12.94
N PHE A 76 9.46 -7.03 -13.44
CA PHE A 76 10.68 -7.08 -12.62
C PHE A 76 11.06 -5.69 -12.08
N VAL A 77 10.96 -4.63 -12.90
CA VAL A 77 11.26 -3.25 -12.48
C VAL A 77 10.30 -2.79 -11.39
N ILE A 78 8.99 -3.06 -11.55
CA ILE A 78 7.96 -2.74 -10.54
C ILE A 78 8.27 -3.45 -9.23
N HIS A 79 8.53 -4.76 -9.29
CA HIS A 79 8.85 -5.53 -8.10
C HIS A 79 10.10 -5.03 -7.39
N MET A 80 11.18 -4.76 -8.14
CA MET A 80 12.44 -4.28 -7.57
C MET A 80 12.29 -2.91 -6.92
N ALA A 81 11.54 -1.98 -7.52
CA ALA A 81 11.26 -0.67 -6.92
C ALA A 81 10.49 -0.79 -5.59
N CYS A 82 9.47 -1.65 -5.54
CA CYS A 82 8.74 -1.90 -4.30
C CYS A 82 9.62 -2.62 -3.25
N ALA A 83 10.41 -3.61 -3.67
CA ALA A 83 11.30 -4.35 -2.79
C ALA A 83 12.47 -3.50 -2.24
N SER A 84 12.90 -2.46 -2.96
CA SER A 84 13.92 -1.52 -2.49
C SER A 84 13.36 -0.43 -1.57
N THR A 85 12.05 -0.35 -1.41
CA THR A 85 11.41 0.62 -0.51
C THR A 85 11.78 0.28 0.95
N PRO A 86 12.38 1.21 1.71
CA PRO A 86 12.81 0.94 3.07
C PRO A 86 11.67 0.50 4.00
N VAL A 87 11.91 -0.56 4.77
CA VAL A 87 11.02 -0.99 5.85
C VAL A 87 11.56 -0.48 7.18
N ARG A 88 10.77 0.33 7.90
CA ARG A 88 11.23 1.06 9.08
C ARG A 88 10.85 0.34 10.37
N ASN A 89 11.87 -0.24 11.01
CA ASN A 89 11.74 -1.07 12.21
C ASN A 89 12.53 -0.51 13.42
N ARG A 90 12.98 0.75 13.37
CA ARG A 90 13.74 1.33 14.50
C ARG A 90 12.78 1.93 15.52
N ASN A 91 13.19 2.00 16.79
CA ASN A 91 12.37 2.56 17.88
C ASN A 91 11.78 3.96 17.65
N ARG A 92 12.32 4.76 16.72
CA ARG A 92 11.81 6.09 16.36
C ARG A 92 10.69 6.07 15.32
N ASP A 93 10.47 4.92 14.69
CA ASP A 93 9.53 4.71 13.58
C ASP A 93 8.27 3.96 14.08
N ARG A 94 7.78 4.26 15.29
CA ARG A 94 6.66 3.53 15.92
C ARG A 94 5.34 3.72 15.18
N ASP A 95 5.14 4.90 14.62
CA ASP A 95 3.91 5.24 13.90
C ASP A 95 3.98 4.84 12.41
N TRP A 96 5.11 4.29 11.97
CA TRP A 96 5.28 3.83 10.60
C TRP A 96 4.57 2.48 10.40
N ASN A 97 3.78 2.37 9.34
CA ASN A 97 3.03 1.16 9.01
C ASN A 97 2.95 0.92 7.48
N CYS A 98 2.08 -0.01 7.06
CA CYS A 98 1.86 -0.32 5.64
C CYS A 98 1.33 0.87 4.81
N GLN A 99 0.63 1.83 5.42
CA GLN A 99 0.11 3.04 4.77
C GLN A 99 1.26 3.98 4.40
N ASN A 100 2.22 4.15 5.30
CA ASN A 100 3.44 4.89 5.00
C ASN A 100 4.26 4.19 3.92
N TRP A 101 4.39 2.87 4.00
CA TRP A 101 5.12 2.09 2.99
C TRP A 101 4.53 2.28 1.59
N VAL A 102 3.21 2.27 1.41
CA VAL A 102 2.58 2.52 0.10
C VAL A 102 2.99 3.89 -0.45
N GLY A 103 2.96 4.94 0.37
CA GLY A 103 3.37 6.29 -0.06
C GLY A 103 4.85 6.39 -0.45
N GLU A 104 5.72 5.62 0.22
CA GLU A 104 7.16 5.51 -0.10
C GLU A 104 7.40 4.65 -1.35
N ALA A 105 6.68 3.54 -1.52
CA ALA A 105 6.79 2.66 -2.67
C ALA A 105 6.32 3.33 -3.96
N LEU A 106 5.25 4.14 -3.90
CA LEU A 106 4.86 4.98 -5.03
C LEU A 106 5.96 5.98 -5.42
N ALA A 107 6.72 6.51 -4.46
CA ALA A 107 7.85 7.38 -4.77
C ALA A 107 8.99 6.62 -5.47
N GLU A 108 9.26 5.37 -5.10
CA GLU A 108 10.21 4.53 -5.85
C GLU A 108 9.70 4.21 -7.26
N LEU A 109 8.40 4.00 -7.43
CA LEU A 109 7.78 3.78 -8.74
C LEU A 109 7.86 5.02 -9.65
N VAL A 110 7.81 6.23 -9.08
CA VAL A 110 8.09 7.47 -9.85
C VAL A 110 9.52 7.47 -10.38
N LYS A 111 10.51 7.12 -9.55
CA LYS A 111 11.93 7.16 -9.93
C LYS A 111 12.25 6.25 -11.12
N VAL A 112 11.53 5.14 -11.25
CA VAL A 112 11.70 4.19 -12.37
C VAL A 112 10.77 4.48 -13.56
N GLY A 113 10.02 5.58 -13.51
CA GLY A 113 9.13 6.01 -14.59
C GLY A 113 7.85 5.17 -14.72
N CYS A 114 7.44 4.46 -13.68
CA CYS A 114 6.20 3.67 -13.68
C CYS A 114 4.95 4.56 -13.57
N LEU A 115 5.07 5.66 -12.84
CA LEU A 115 4.02 6.67 -12.65
C LEU A 115 4.64 8.05 -12.45
N THR A 116 3.83 9.10 -12.52
CA THR A 116 4.22 10.49 -12.35
C THR A 116 4.04 10.96 -10.91
N GLU A 117 4.73 12.03 -10.51
CA GLU A 117 4.52 12.63 -9.18
C GLU A 117 3.07 13.09 -8.95
N GLU A 118 2.38 13.50 -10.01
CA GLU A 118 0.98 13.92 -9.93
C GLU A 118 0.03 12.75 -9.68
N GLU A 119 0.20 11.64 -10.41
CA GLU A 119 -0.56 10.40 -10.15
C GLU A 119 -0.32 9.89 -8.72
N ARG A 120 0.94 9.93 -8.25
CA ARG A 120 1.28 9.60 -6.86
C ARG A 120 0.53 10.49 -5.88
N ARG A 121 0.55 11.80 -6.08
CA ARG A 121 -0.06 12.78 -5.16
C ARG A 121 -1.57 12.59 -5.07
N LEU A 122 -2.24 12.40 -6.22
CA LEU A 122 -3.68 12.17 -6.27
C LEU A 122 -4.06 10.86 -5.57
N ALA A 123 -3.36 9.77 -5.87
CA ALA A 123 -3.64 8.47 -5.27
C ALA A 123 -3.41 8.44 -3.75
N ILE A 124 -2.37 9.11 -3.25
CA ILE A 124 -2.15 9.24 -1.80
C ILE A 124 -3.27 10.06 -1.15
N GLY A 125 -3.73 11.13 -1.81
CA GLY A 125 -4.86 11.93 -1.32
C GLY A 125 -6.12 11.10 -1.13
N GLU A 126 -6.51 10.35 -2.17
CA GLU A 126 -7.68 9.47 -2.13
C GLU A 126 -7.52 8.35 -1.08
N MET A 127 -6.31 7.78 -0.96
CA MET A 127 -6.02 6.76 0.07
C MET A 127 -6.23 7.32 1.48
N VAL A 128 -5.79 8.54 1.73
CA VAL A 128 -5.97 9.21 3.03
C VAL A 128 -7.44 9.48 3.30
N GLU A 129 -8.20 9.99 2.32
CA GLU A 129 -9.65 10.22 2.46
C GLU A 129 -10.37 8.93 2.86
N ILE A 130 -10.11 7.83 2.16
CA ILE A 130 -10.70 6.53 2.49
C ILE A 130 -10.26 6.09 3.89
N ILE A 131 -8.97 6.15 4.22
CA ILE A 131 -8.48 5.74 5.56
C ILE A 131 -9.16 6.52 6.70
N LEU A 132 -9.50 7.79 6.49
CA LEU A 132 -10.17 8.65 7.46
C LEU A 132 -11.66 8.34 7.65
N GLU A 133 -12.28 7.54 6.78
CA GLU A 133 -13.65 7.04 6.99
C GLU A 133 -13.73 5.96 8.08
N ALA A 134 -12.59 5.49 8.60
CA ALA A 134 -12.50 4.55 9.70
C ALA A 134 -12.94 5.18 11.03
N GLU A 135 -13.26 4.35 12.02
CA GLU A 135 -13.45 4.84 13.39
C GLU A 135 -12.14 5.43 13.91
N LEU A 136 -12.22 6.54 14.64
CA LEU A 136 -11.09 7.01 15.44
C LEU A 136 -11.02 6.09 16.67
N GLU A 137 -9.81 5.70 17.05
CA GLU A 137 -9.62 5.02 18.32
C GLU A 137 -10.01 5.99 19.44
N ASP A 138 -11.08 5.68 20.17
CA ASP A 138 -11.49 6.46 21.34
C ASP A 138 -10.40 6.32 22.43
N ASP A 139 -9.48 7.28 22.49
CA ASP A 139 -8.44 7.41 23.52
C ASP A 139 -9.01 7.68 24.95
N TYR A 140 -10.33 7.59 25.14
CA TYR A 140 -11.03 8.02 26.35
C TYR A 140 -11.18 6.96 27.47
N LEU A 141 -10.49 5.82 27.40
CA LEU A 141 -10.59 4.76 28.42
C LEU A 141 -9.33 4.59 29.31
N ILE A 142 -8.59 5.67 29.58
CA ILE A 142 -7.50 5.69 30.58
C ILE A 142 -7.79 6.64 31.75
N CYS A 143 -9.06 6.95 32.03
CA CYS A 143 -9.48 7.65 33.25
C CYS A 143 -10.74 7.02 33.86
N MET A 144 -10.63 5.77 34.33
CA MET A 144 -11.47 5.23 35.40
C MET A 144 -10.64 4.37 36.34
#